data_AF-A0A934TBC8-F1
#
_entry.id   AF-A0A934TBC8-F1
#
_cell.length_a   1.000
_cell.length_b   1.000
_cell.length_c   1.000
_cell.angle_alpha   90.00
_cell.angle_beta   90.00
_cell.angle_gamma   90.00
#
_symmetry.space_group_name_H-M   'P 1'
#
loop_
_entity.id
_entity.type
_entity.pdbx_description
1 polymer ?
#
loop_
_entity_poly.entity_id
_entity_poly.type
_entity_poly.pdbx_seq_one_letter_code
_entity_poly.pdbx_strand_id
1 'polypeptide(L)'
;MDTQELSKRYMEKYNELTLSFEKLKINNLVNNLNEAISKSDMTMVNQLYNKVLEWNSKVEQLEGVKIAIDSQFHHLHLPSPALFAITFDGEEKVWKFSTGAD
;
A
#
# COMPACT_ATOMS: atom_id res chain seq x y z
N MET A 1 17.97 22.60 0.92
CA MET A 1 16.98 21.78 1.65
C MET A 1 17.77 20.73 2.41
N ASP A 2 17.55 20.58 3.71
CA ASP A 2 18.32 19.66 4.54
C ASP A 2 17.86 18.21 4.29
N THR A 3 18.78 17.33 3.87
CA THR A 3 18.46 15.95 3.50
C THR A 3 18.04 15.12 4.71
N GLN A 4 18.50 15.45 5.92
CA GLN A 4 18.06 14.77 7.14
C GLN A 4 16.62 15.12 7.47
N GLU A 5 16.22 16.39 7.34
CA GLU A 5 14.84 16.80 7.54
C GLU A 5 13.89 16.13 6.53
N LEU A 6 14.31 16.05 5.26
CA LEU A 6 13.54 15.39 4.20
C LEU A 6 13.35 13.88 4.48
N SER A 7 14.43 13.17 4.82
CA SER A 7 14.39 11.77 5.21
C SER A 7 13.52 11.53 6.45
N LYS A 8 13.62 12.41 7.44
CA LYS A 8 12.81 12.33 8.66
C LYS A 8 11.32 12.45 8.35
N ARG A 9 10.92 13.46 7.57
CA ARG A 9 9.51 13.66 7.18
C ARG A 9 8.95 12.47 6.40
N TYR A 10 9.76 11.90 5.51
CA TYR A 10 9.38 10.69 4.80
C TYR A 10 9.18 9.50 5.75
N MET A 11 10.10 9.29 6.70
CA MET A 11 10.00 8.24 7.72
C MET A 11 8.78 8.40 8.63
N GLU A 12 8.42 9.64 8.99
CA GLU A 12 7.20 9.89 9.74
C GLU A 12 5.96 9.42 8.95
N LYS A 13 5.87 9.77 7.67
CA LYS A 13 4.76 9.34 6.79
C LYS A 13 4.73 7.82 6.57
N TYR A 14 5.89 7.20 6.41
CA TYR A 14 6.02 5.74 6.28
C TYR A 14 5.57 5.02 7.56
N ASN A 15 5.93 5.55 8.72
CA ASN A 15 5.49 5.01 10.00
C ASN A 15 3.97 5.21 10.21
N GLU A 16 3.41 6.36 9.82
CA GLU A 16 1.96 6.59 9.81
C GLU A 16 1.23 5.57 8.91
N LEU A 17 1.78 5.24 7.74
CA LEU A 17 1.24 4.22 6.85
C LEU A 17 1.26 2.84 7.51
N THR A 18 2.38 2.48 8.14
CA THR A 18 2.55 1.20 8.85
C THR A 18 1.55 1.06 10.00
N LEU A 19 1.39 2.10 10.82
CA LEU A 19 0.39 2.12 11.89
C LEU A 19 -1.04 2.04 11.35
N SER A 20 -1.31 2.70 10.22
CA SER A 20 -2.61 2.65 9.56
C SER A 20 -2.92 1.24 9.03
N PHE A 21 -1.91 0.53 8.52
CA PHE A 21 -2.04 -0.85 8.05
C PHE A 21 -2.55 -1.78 9.16
N GLU A 22 -1.95 -1.67 10.36
CA GLU A 22 -2.36 -2.45 11.53
C GLU A 22 -3.74 -2.02 12.03
N LYS A 23 -3.95 -0.71 12.21
CA LYS A 23 -5.18 -0.16 12.78
C LYS A 23 -6.42 -0.45 11.92
N LEU A 24 -6.29 -0.34 10.61
CA LEU A 24 -7.37 -0.58 9.66
C LEU A 24 -7.56 -2.07 9.37
N LYS A 25 -6.72 -2.95 9.94
CA LYS A 25 -6.72 -4.39 9.69
C LYS A 25 -6.72 -4.67 8.18
N ILE A 26 -5.83 -4.01 7.44
CA ILE A 26 -5.77 -4.13 5.97
C ILE A 26 -5.54 -5.59 5.54
N ASN A 27 -4.85 -6.39 6.34
CA ASN A 27 -4.75 -7.84 6.11
C ASN A 27 -6.13 -8.53 6.05
N ASN A 28 -7.05 -8.14 6.93
CA ASN A 28 -8.42 -8.65 6.93
C ASN A 28 -9.22 -8.12 5.74
N LEU A 29 -8.92 -6.92 5.24
CA LEU A 29 -9.59 -6.35 4.07
C LEU A 29 -9.42 -7.25 2.84
N VAL A 30 -8.20 -7.73 2.59
CA VAL A 30 -7.87 -8.62 1.47
C VAL A 30 -8.59 -9.96 1.62
N ASN A 31 -8.51 -10.59 2.80
CA ASN A 31 -9.21 -11.85 3.07
C ASN A 31 -10.72 -11.74 2.91
N ASN A 32 -11.32 -10.67 3.44
CA ASN A 32 -12.75 -10.41 3.33
C ASN A 32 -13.17 -10.16 1.87
N LEU A 33 -12.33 -9.50 1.08
CA LEU A 33 -12.61 -9.25 -0.34
C LEU A 33 -12.62 -10.55 -1.12
N ASN A 34 -11.61 -11.41 -0.93
CA ASN A 34 -11.56 -12.72 -1.57
C ASN A 34 -12.73 -13.62 -1.13
N GLU A 35 -13.10 -13.58 0.15
CA GLU A 35 -14.27 -14.32 0.66
C GLU A 35 -15.58 -13.81 0.02
N ALA A 36 -15.78 -12.49 -0.06
CA ALA A 36 -16.96 -11.90 -0.67
C ALA A 36 -17.08 -12.26 -2.16
N ILE A 37 -15.96 -12.28 -2.90
CA ILE A 37 -15.90 -12.73 -4.29
C ILE A 37 -16.31 -14.21 -4.39
N SER A 38 -15.75 -15.07 -3.54
CA SER A 38 -16.07 -16.50 -3.50
C SER A 38 -17.56 -16.76 -3.23
N LYS A 39 -18.17 -15.95 -2.35
CA LYS A 39 -19.61 -16.02 -2.04
C LYS A 39 -20.50 -15.29 -3.06
N SER A 40 -19.92 -14.65 -4.08
CA SER A 40 -20.63 -13.81 -5.05
C SER A 40 -21.44 -12.66 -4.42
N ASP A 41 -21.02 -12.15 -3.25
CA ASP A 41 -21.66 -11.02 -2.58
C ASP A 41 -21.16 -9.70 -3.19
N MET A 42 -21.73 -9.33 -4.34
CA MET A 42 -21.29 -8.17 -5.12
C MET A 42 -21.43 -6.84 -4.38
N THR A 43 -22.37 -6.74 -3.42
CA THR A 43 -22.52 -5.54 -2.58
C THR A 43 -21.30 -5.37 -1.68
N MET A 44 -20.91 -6.46 -1.02
CA MET A 44 -19.74 -6.47 -0.13
C MET A 44 -18.44 -6.34 -0.92
N VAL A 45 -18.34 -6.96 -2.09
CA VAL A 45 -17.19 -6.80 -3.01
C VAL A 45 -16.99 -5.33 -3.36
N ASN A 46 -18.02 -4.61 -3.81
CA ASN A 46 -17.89 -3.20 -4.17
C ASN A 46 -17.44 -2.32 -2.99
N GLN A 47 -17.98 -2.57 -1.78
CA GLN A 47 -17.58 -1.83 -0.59
C GLN A 47 -16.13 -2.08 -0.19
N LEU A 48 -15.68 -3.33 -0.23
CA LEU A 48 -14.31 -3.72 0.12
C LEU A 48 -13.32 -3.26 -0.96
N TYR A 49 -13.71 -3.34 -2.23
CA TYR A 49 -12.92 -2.86 -3.36
C TYR A 49 -12.66 -1.36 -3.28
N ASN A 50 -13.66 -0.54 -2.94
CA ASN A 50 -13.46 0.90 -2.74
C ASN A 50 -12.42 1.19 -1.66
N LYS A 51 -12.46 0.44 -0.54
CA LYS A 51 -11.45 0.57 0.52
C LYS A 51 -10.05 0.16 0.05
N VAL A 52 -9.94 -0.85 -0.81
CA VAL A 52 -8.68 -1.25 -1.45
C VAL A 52 -8.15 -0.12 -2.33
N LEU A 53 -8.99 0.53 -3.14
CA LEU A 53 -8.59 1.67 -3.97
C LEU A 53 -8.12 2.87 -3.12
N GLU A 54 -8.85 3.19 -2.06
CA GLU A 54 -8.46 4.25 -1.12
C GLU A 54 -7.12 3.95 -0.44
N TRP A 55 -6.91 2.68 -0.06
CA TRP A 55 -5.65 2.23 0.52
C TRP A 55 -4.49 2.34 -0.47
N ASN A 56 -4.64 1.76 -1.66
CA ASN A 56 -3.62 1.82 -2.71
C ASN A 56 -3.28 3.25 -3.11
N SER A 57 -4.26 4.16 -3.15
CA SER A 57 -3.99 5.58 -3.42
C SER A 57 -3.05 6.21 -2.39
N LYS A 58 -3.16 5.83 -1.11
CA LYS A 58 -2.23 6.30 -0.06
C LYS A 58 -0.83 5.72 -0.23
N VAL A 59 -0.75 4.44 -0.58
CA VAL A 59 0.52 3.76 -0.84
C VAL A 59 1.22 4.40 -2.05
N GLU A 60 0.50 4.63 -3.15
CA GLU A 60 1.02 5.24 -4.38
C GLU A 60 1.49 6.68 -4.15
N GLN A 61 0.76 7.48 -3.36
CA GLN A 61 1.21 8.82 -2.99
C GLN A 61 2.56 8.80 -2.27
N LEU A 62 2.74 7.88 -1.32
CA LEU A 62 4.01 7.77 -0.59
C LEU A 62 5.13 7.21 -1.46
N GLU A 63 4.83 6.25 -2.36
CA GLU A 63 5.78 5.75 -3.35
C GLU A 63 6.24 6.86 -4.31
N GLY A 64 5.31 7.69 -4.79
CA GLY A 64 5.63 8.85 -5.62
C GLY A 64 6.56 9.84 -4.91
N VAL A 65 6.33 10.09 -3.61
CA VAL A 65 7.24 10.90 -2.79
C VAL A 65 8.61 10.22 -2.70
N LYS A 66 8.68 8.91 -2.44
CA LYS A 66 9.94 8.18 -2.38
C LYS A 66 10.71 8.27 -3.69
N ILE A 67 10.07 8.05 -4.83
CA ILE A 67 10.68 8.18 -6.17
C ILE A 67 11.21 9.60 -6.40
N ALA A 68 10.45 10.63 -6.02
CA ALA A 68 10.88 12.03 -6.18
C ALA A 68 12.08 12.39 -5.28
N ILE A 69 12.15 11.80 -4.09
CA ILE A 69 13.31 11.95 -3.19
C ILE A 69 14.51 11.18 -3.75
N ASP A 70 14.29 9.93 -4.17
CA ASP A 70 15.33 9.05 -4.70
C ASP A 70 15.97 9.68 -5.93
N SER A 71 15.19 10.20 -6.88
CA SER A 71 15.67 10.88 -8.09
C SER A 71 16.58 12.08 -7.81
N GLN A 72 16.51 12.69 -6.63
CA GLN A 72 17.35 13.83 -6.22
C GLN A 72 18.47 13.41 -5.26
N PHE A 73 18.25 12.34 -4.49
CA PHE A 73 19.10 11.91 -3.38
C PHE A 73 19.18 10.38 -3.28
N HIS A 74 19.65 9.74 -4.36
CA HIS A 74 19.74 8.27 -4.50
C HIS A 74 20.45 7.55 -3.32
N HIS A 75 21.33 8.25 -2.59
CA HIS A 75 22.07 7.69 -1.46
C HIS A 75 21.26 7.56 -0.16
N LEU A 76 20.02 8.06 -0.10
CA LEU A 76 19.21 8.02 1.12
C LEU A 76 18.58 6.65 1.38
N HIS A 77 18.54 5.74 0.39
CA HIS A 77 18.05 4.36 0.52
C HIS A 77 16.73 4.23 1.31
N LEU A 78 15.74 5.04 0.95
CA LEU A 78 14.45 5.07 1.64
C LEU A 78 13.65 3.78 1.33
N PRO A 79 12.99 3.17 2.33
CA PRO A 79 12.16 1.97 2.12
C PRO A 79 10.98 2.30 1.22
N SER A 80 10.64 1.37 0.33
CA SER A 80 9.50 1.49 -0.57
C SER A 80 8.21 1.04 0.13
N PRO A 81 7.11 1.83 0.04
CA PRO A 81 5.82 1.43 0.54
C PRO A 81 5.08 0.47 -0.40
N ALA A 82 5.59 0.16 -1.60
CA ALA A 82 4.96 -0.76 -2.56
C ALA A 82 4.55 -2.10 -1.95
N LEU A 83 5.28 -2.60 -0.96
CA LEU A 83 4.94 -3.84 -0.22
C LEU A 83 3.56 -3.78 0.46
N PHE A 84 3.05 -2.59 0.76
CA PHE A 84 1.72 -2.38 1.32
C PHE A 84 0.62 -2.30 0.25
N ALA A 85 0.97 -2.20 -1.03
CA ALA A 85 -0.01 -2.15 -2.11
C ALA A 85 -0.74 -3.49 -2.23
N ILE A 86 -2.02 -3.43 -2.59
CA ILE A 86 -2.86 -4.60 -2.83
C ILE A 86 -3.03 -4.74 -4.34
N THR A 87 -2.70 -5.91 -4.89
CA THR A 87 -2.77 -6.19 -6.32
C THR A 87 -3.68 -7.40 -6.58
N PHE A 88 -4.24 -7.48 -7.77
CA PHE A 88 -4.99 -8.65 -8.21
C PHE A 88 -4.05 -9.62 -8.90
N ASP A 89 -3.95 -10.83 -8.37
CA ASP A 89 -3.24 -11.92 -9.01
C ASP A 89 -4.12 -12.54 -10.09
N GLY A 90 -3.70 -12.44 -11.34
CA GLY A 90 -4.47 -12.95 -12.48
C GLY A 90 -4.47 -14.48 -12.61
N GLU A 91 -3.46 -15.16 -12.06
CA GLU A 91 -3.29 -16.61 -12.16
C GLU A 91 -4.16 -17.32 -11.12
N GLU A 92 -4.02 -16.93 -9.87
CA GLU A 92 -4.76 -17.42 -8.72
C GLU A 92 -6.16 -16.79 -8.62
N LYS A 93 -6.41 -15.68 -9.34
CA LYS A 93 -7.66 -14.90 -9.32
C LYS A 93 -8.04 -14.38 -7.94
N VAL A 94 -7.03 -14.00 -7.15
CA VAL A 94 -7.21 -13.48 -5.79
C VAL A 94 -6.53 -12.12 -5.63
N TRP A 95 -7.08 -11.30 -4.74
CA TRP A 95 -6.40 -10.11 -4.26
C TRP A 95 -5.32 -10.51 -3.25
N LYS A 96 -4.12 -9.95 -3.37
CA LYS A 96 -3.00 -10.16 -2.44
C LYS A 96 -2.15 -8.91 -2.31
N PHE A 97 -1.31 -8.85 -1.28
CA PHE A 97 -0.32 -7.78 -1.17
C PHE A 97 0.75 -7.92 -2.26
N SER A 98 1.28 -6.80 -2.72
CA SER A 98 2.42 -6.79 -3.64
C SER A 98 3.59 -7.45 -2.93
N THR A 99 3.99 -8.61 -3.42
CA THR A 99 5.31 -9.15 -3.11
C THR A 99 6.29 -8.21 -3.79
N GLY A 100 7.16 -7.55 -3.02
CA GLY A 100 8.12 -6.59 -3.57
C GLY A 100 8.79 -7.22 -4.77
N ALA A 101 8.79 -6.51 -5.89
CA ALA A 101 9.52 -6.97 -7.06
C ALA A 101 10.98 -7.17 -6.63
N ASP A 102 11.46 -8.40 -6.77
CA ASP A 102 12.89 -8.70 -6.81
C ASP A 102 13.50 -8.01 -8.05
#